data_AF-A0A0Q8QVQ8-F1
#
_entry.id   AF-A0A0Q8QVQ8-F1
#
_cell.length_a   1.000
_cell.length_b   1.000
_cell.length_c   1.000
_cell.angle_alpha   90.00
_cell.angle_beta   90.00
_cell.angle_gamma   90.00
#
_symmetry.space_group_name_H-M   'P 1'
#
loop_
_entity.id
_entity.type
_entity.pdbx_description
1 polymer ?
#
loop_
_entity_poly.entity_id
_entity_poly.type
_entity_poly.pdbx_seq_one_letter_code
_entity_poly.pdbx_strand_id
1 'polypeptide(L)' 'MSENFLRYLEREHARLEAAIAEQQRRLWPDDAEIARLKKAKLLVKDQLARWRNEAFDDVAA' A
#
# COMPACT_ATOMS: atom_id res chain seq x y z
N MET A 1 6.53 16.49 -9.81
CA MET A 1 5.45 15.69 -9.16
C MET A 1 5.56 15.79 -7.63
N SER A 2 4.45 15.72 -6.88
CA SER A 2 4.42 16.14 -5.45
C SER A 2 4.86 15.03 -4.49
N GLU A 3 5.97 15.26 -3.78
CA GLU A 3 6.52 14.39 -2.71
C GLU A 3 5.49 14.03 -1.63
N ASN A 4 4.46 14.87 -1.47
CA ASN A 4 3.34 14.64 -0.55
C ASN A 4 2.51 13.40 -0.92
N PHE A 5 2.37 13.08 -2.22
CA PHE A 5 1.60 11.93 -2.66
C PHE A 5 2.30 10.61 -2.34
N LEU A 6 3.63 10.58 -2.49
CA LEU A 6 4.43 9.41 -2.15
C LEU A 6 4.39 9.13 -0.65
N ARG A 7 4.55 10.17 0.18
CA ARG A 7 4.38 10.09 1.64
C ARG A 7 2.97 9.64 2.05
N TYR A 8 1.94 10.01 1.29
CA TYR A 8 0.58 9.55 1.52
C TYR A 8 0.44 8.05 1.25
N LEU A 9 0.93 7.57 0.09
CA LEU A 9 0.90 6.15 -0.25
C LEU A 9 1.68 5.29 0.75
N GLU A 10 2.83 5.76 1.23
CA GLU A 10 3.61 5.08 2.27
C GLU A 10 2.85 4.94 3.59
N ARG A 11 2.17 6.02 4.03
CA ARG A 11 1.33 5.98 5.24
C ARG A 11 0.16 5.02 5.07
N GLU A 12 -0.51 5.06 3.91
CA GLU A 12 -1.64 4.18 3.66
C GLU A 12 -1.21 2.71 3.59
N HIS A 13 -0.05 2.43 3.01
CA HIS A 13 0.55 1.10 3.04
C HIS A 13 0.82 0.63 4.48
N ALA A 14 1.44 1.48 5.32
CA ALA A 14 1.70 1.15 6.72
C ALA A 14 0.42 0.90 7.53
N ARG A 15 -0.64 1.68 7.25
CA ARG A 15 -1.97 1.50 7.86
C ARG A 15 -2.60 0.16 7.48
N LEU A 16 -2.54 -0.20 6.20
CA LEU A 16 -3.08 -1.48 5.71
C LEU A 16 -2.34 -2.68 6.31
N GLU A 17 -1.01 -2.58 6.47
CA GLU A 17 -0.22 -3.61 7.15
C GLU A 17 -0.60 -3.78 8.61
N ALA A 18 -0.80 -2.69 9.33
CA ALA A 18 -1.24 -2.73 10.72
C ALA A 18 -2.63 -3.39 10.84
N ALA A 19 -3.56 -3.06 9.95
CA ALA A 19 -4.90 -3.64 9.93
C ALA A 19 -4.88 -5.15 9.63
N ILE A 20 -4.03 -5.60 8.70
CA ILE A 20 -3.84 -7.04 8.40
C ILE A 20 -3.29 -7.74 9.64
N ALA A 21 -2.24 -7.19 10.24
CA ALA A 21 -1.60 -7.78 11.42
C ALA A 21 -2.56 -7.85 12.62
N GLU A 22 -3.39 -6.82 12.82
CA GLU A 22 -4.41 -6.83 13.87
C GLU A 22 -5.46 -7.91 13.61
N GLN A 23 -6.00 -8.00 12.39
CA GLN A 23 -6.98 -9.03 12.05
C GLN A 23 -6.43 -10.45 12.18
N GLN A 24 -5.17 -10.67 11.78
CA GLN A 24 -4.51 -11.97 11.92
C GLN A 24 -4.26 -12.37 13.38
N ARG A 25 -4.15 -11.39 14.30
CA ARG A 25 -3.97 -11.64 15.73
C ARG A 25 -5.29 -11.89 16.47
N ARG A 26 -6.44 -11.68 15.83
CA ARG A 26 -7.73 -11.94 16.44
C ARG A 26 -7.93 -13.44 16.61
N LEU A 27 -8.63 -13.80 17.70
CA LEU A 27 -8.96 -15.18 18.03
C LEU A 27 -9.78 -15.87 16.92
N TRP A 28 -10.53 -15.07 16.16
CA TRP A 28 -11.32 -15.46 14.98
C TRP A 28 -11.01 -14.47 13.85
N PRO A 29 -10.00 -14.75 13.01
CA PRO A 29 -9.66 -13.91 11.88
C PRO A 29 -10.77 -13.98 10.82
N ASP A 30 -11.18 -12.82 10.30
CA ASP A 30 -12.04 -12.77 9.12
C ASP A 30 -11.16 -12.85 7.86
N ASP A 31 -11.10 -14.03 7.27
CA ASP A 31 -10.29 -14.28 6.07
C ASP A 31 -10.74 -13.44 4.86
N ALA A 32 -12.03 -13.09 4.77
CA ALA A 32 -12.54 -12.24 3.70
C ALA A 32 -12.06 -10.80 3.87
N GLU A 33 -12.04 -10.30 5.11
CA GLU A 33 -11.50 -8.98 5.43
C GLU A 33 -9.98 -8.93 5.23
N ILE A 34 -9.25 -9.97 5.66
CA ILE A 34 -7.80 -10.10 5.41
C ILE A 34 -7.51 -10.10 3.91
N ALA A 35 -8.30 -10.82 3.10
CA ALA A 35 -8.15 -10.85 1.65
C ALA A 35 -8.42 -9.48 1.01
N ARG A 36 -9.42 -8.73 1.50
CA ARG A 36 -9.69 -7.35 1.06
C ARG A 36 -8.54 -6.42 1.39
N LEU A 37 -8.03 -6.46 2.63
CA LEU A 37 -6.92 -5.63 3.07
C LEU A 37 -5.64 -5.94 2.27
N LYS A 38 -5.36 -7.21 1.98
CA LYS A 38 -4.22 -7.61 1.13
C LYS A 38 -4.36 -7.09 -0.31
N LYS A 39 -5.57 -7.13 -0.89
CA LYS A 39 -5.83 -6.56 -2.23
C LYS A 39 -5.61 -5.04 -2.23
N ALA A 40 -6.12 -4.34 -1.22
CA ALA A 40 -5.89 -2.90 -1.07
C ALA A 40 -4.39 -2.58 -0.97
N LYS A 41 -3.64 -3.36 -0.17
CA LYS A 41 -2.17 -3.23 -0.07
C LYS A 41 -1.47 -3.44 -1.41
N LEU A 42 -1.89 -4.45 -2.18
CA LEU A 42 -1.32 -4.75 -3.49
C LEU A 42 -1.51 -3.58 -4.46
N LEU A 43 -2.71 -2.99 -4.50
CA LEU A 43 -2.99 -1.81 -5.34
C LEU A 43 -2.11 -0.60 -4.97
N VAL A 44 -1.95 -0.32 -3.68
CA VAL A 44 -1.08 0.78 -3.21
C VAL A 44 0.38 0.53 -3.58
N LYS A 45 0.84 -0.72 -3.47
CA LYS A 45 2.19 -1.12 -3.88
C LYS A 45 2.41 -0.94 -5.38
N ASP A 46 1.42 -1.32 -6.19
CA ASP A 46 1.48 -1.15 -7.65
C ASP A 46 1.48 0.33 -8.04
N GLN A 47 0.69 1.16 -7.36
CA GLN A 47 0.71 2.61 -7.55
C GLN A 47 2.07 3.21 -7.19
N LEU A 48 2.67 2.80 -6.06
CA LEU A 48 4.03 3.21 -5.67
C LEU A 48 5.08 2.79 -6.71
N ALA A 49 4.98 1.57 -7.25
CA ALA A 49 5.90 1.09 -8.27
C ALA A 49 5.79 1.87 -9.57
N ARG A 50 4.55 2.17 -10.02
CA ARG A 50 4.32 3.01 -11.21
C ARG A 50 4.84 4.43 -11.01
N TRP A 51 4.55 5.05 -9.88
CA TRP A 51 5.04 6.38 -9.55
C TRP A 51 6.55 6.44 -9.48
N ARG A 52 7.19 5.42 -8.90
CA ARG A 52 8.64 5.34 -8.83
C ARG A 52 9.28 5.17 -10.20
N ASN A 53 8.64 4.43 -11.11
CA ASN A 53 9.09 4.31 -12.50
C ASN A 53 8.87 5.60 -13.29
N GLU A 54 7.70 6.23 -13.22
CA GLU A 54 7.44 7.54 -13.86
C GLU A 54 8.41 8.61 -13.35
N ALA A 55 8.64 8.68 -12.05
CA ALA A 55 9.63 9.59 -11.47
C ALA A 55 11.06 9.28 -11.91
N PHE A 56 11.36 8.05 -12.31
CA PHE A 56 12.67 7.67 -12.85
C PHE A 56 12.81 8.04 -14.33
N ASP A 57 11.75 7.85 -15.11
CA ASP A 57 11.69 8.20 -16.53
C ASP A 57 11.77 9.72 -16.75
N ASP A 58 11.11 10.52 -15.90
CA ASP A 58 11.17 12.00 -15.92
C ASP A 58 12.59 12.56 -15.66
N VAL A 59 13.47 11.81 -14.98
CA VAL A 59 14.86 12.23 -14.68
C VAL A 59 15.82 11.78 -15.79
N ALA A 60 15.44 10.80 -16.60
CA ALA A 60 16.26 10.25 -17.68
C ALA A 60 16.00 10.89 -19.06
N ALA A 61 14.92 11.66 -19.20
CA ALA A 61 14.54 12.42 -20.40
C ALA A 61 15.09 13.86 -20.40
#